data_AF-A0A7S2P7T9-F1
#
_entry.id   AF-A0A7S2P7T9-F1
#
_cell.length_a   1.000
_cell.length_b   1.000
_cell.length_c   1.000
_cell.angle_alpha   90.00
_cell.angle_beta   90.00
_cell.angle_gamma   90.00
#
_symmetry.space_group_name_H-M   'P 1'
#
loop_
_entity.id
_entity.type
_entity.pdbx_description
1 polymer ?
#
loop_
_entity_poly.entity_id
_entity_poly.type
_entity_poly.pdbx_seq_one_letter_code
_entity_poly.pdbx_strand_id
1 'polypeptide(L)'
;MQVSLRDFRRLCILKGIYPRDPKKKPNGNDKTYYHIKDIKFLMHEPLLKKFREMKIFLRRHKKAMIKREFTKAKLLERSMKPRISLDHLVKERYPSFVDAVRDLDDPLSMIFLFALLPSQTCREHEAKISIDCQALSREFQHWVIQAKSLRKVFVSVKGVYYQARVYGQDVTWLVPHKFKQTTPKDVDFRVMVTFLQFYATLVRFINYKLYYDLGLRYPPVLEEHRDREGAYLSAIKLEEKRGDGEQEEDEEEDGEDGEM
;
A
#
# COMPACT_ATOMS: atom_id res chain seq x y z
N MET A 1 7.81 -13.68 24.17
CA MET A 1 8.30 -12.71 23.16
C MET A 1 8.46 -11.35 23.84
N GLN A 2 9.66 -10.75 23.89
CA GLN A 2 9.87 -9.45 24.55
C GLN A 2 9.49 -8.27 23.63
N VAL A 3 8.20 -8.17 23.28
CA VAL A 3 7.67 -7.17 22.34
C VAL A 3 6.45 -6.50 22.96
N SER A 4 6.22 -5.22 22.68
CA SER A 4 5.04 -4.51 23.20
C SER A 4 3.76 -5.08 22.60
N LEU A 5 2.63 -5.02 23.31
CA LEU A 5 1.34 -5.52 22.78
C LEU A 5 0.96 -4.86 21.45
N ARG A 6 1.29 -3.58 21.29
CA ARG A 6 1.07 -2.81 20.08
C ARG A 6 1.87 -3.34 18.89
N ASP A 7 3.16 -3.56 19.09
CA ASP A 7 4.04 -4.08 18.02
C ASP A 7 3.72 -5.55 17.73
N PHE A 8 3.28 -6.31 18.74
CA PHE A 8 2.81 -7.68 18.59
C PHE A 8 1.56 -7.74 17.71
N ARG A 9 0.53 -6.92 17.98
CA ARG A 9 -0.67 -6.83 17.13
C ARG A 9 -0.32 -6.43 15.70
N ARG A 10 0.57 -5.44 15.53
CA ARG A 10 1.06 -5.03 14.21
C ARG A 10 1.71 -6.18 13.45
N LEU A 11 2.57 -6.94 14.12
CA LEU A 11 3.25 -8.09 13.52
C LEU A 11 2.26 -9.20 13.14
N CYS A 12 1.28 -9.48 13.99
CA CYS A 12 0.22 -10.46 13.71
C CYS A 12 -0.56 -10.08 12.45
N ILE A 13 -0.92 -8.80 12.29
CA ILE A 13 -1.63 -8.30 11.11
C ILE A 13 -0.76 -8.49 9.85
N LEU A 14 0.50 -8.05 9.90
CA LEU A 14 1.41 -8.13 8.76
C LEU A 14 1.69 -9.56 8.31
N LYS A 15 1.73 -10.52 9.25
CA LYS A 15 1.91 -11.95 8.95
C LYS A 15 0.62 -12.73 8.72
N GLY A 16 -0.55 -12.13 8.94
CA GLY A 16 -1.83 -12.83 8.84
C GLY A 16 -2.01 -13.91 9.91
N ILE A 17 -1.53 -13.68 11.13
CA ILE A 17 -1.77 -14.58 12.26
C ILE A 17 -2.99 -14.11 13.02
N TYR A 18 -4.01 -14.95 13.05
CA TYR A 18 -5.29 -14.65 13.67
C TYR A 18 -5.44 -15.38 15.02
N PRO A 19 -6.14 -14.78 15.98
CA PRO A 19 -6.50 -15.48 17.21
C PRO A 19 -7.42 -16.67 16.87
N ARG A 20 -7.34 -17.73 17.66
CA ARG A 20 -8.19 -18.92 17.52
C ARG A 20 -8.99 -19.14 18.78
N ASP A 21 -10.15 -19.78 18.63
CA ASP A 21 -11.00 -20.15 19.76
C ASP A 21 -10.81 -21.64 20.11
N PRO A 22 -10.00 -21.98 21.14
CA PRO A 22 -9.75 -23.37 21.49
C PRO A 22 -10.94 -23.98 22.23
N LYS A 23 -11.17 -25.29 21.99
CA LYS A 23 -12.23 -26.05 22.68
C LYS A 23 -12.09 -26.04 24.22
N LYS A 24 -10.85 -26.04 24.72
CA LYS A 24 -10.54 -25.89 26.14
C LYS A 24 -9.83 -24.56 26.33
N LYS A 25 -10.39 -23.70 27.20
CA LYS A 25 -9.88 -22.36 27.51
C LYS A 25 -9.24 -22.38 28.89
N PRO A 26 -7.96 -22.80 29.01
CA PRO A 26 -7.33 -23.03 30.31
C PRO A 26 -7.24 -21.76 31.17
N ASN A 27 -7.26 -20.57 30.55
CA ASN A 27 -7.03 -19.30 31.24
C ASN A 27 -8.26 -18.37 31.21
N GLY A 28 -9.46 -18.94 31.00
CA GLY A 28 -10.72 -18.21 30.96
C GLY A 28 -11.15 -17.72 29.57
N ASN A 29 -12.38 -17.22 29.48
CA ASN A 29 -13.00 -16.78 28.22
C ASN A 29 -12.58 -15.37 27.78
N ASP A 30 -12.05 -14.56 28.69
CA ASP A 30 -11.67 -13.16 28.46
C ASP A 30 -10.29 -12.99 27.80
N LYS A 31 -9.64 -14.09 27.41
CA LYS A 31 -8.31 -14.07 26.80
C LYS A 31 -8.36 -14.48 25.34
N THR A 32 -7.54 -13.82 24.55
CA THR A 32 -7.30 -14.21 23.16
C THR A 32 -6.21 -15.27 23.10
N TYR A 33 -6.50 -16.36 22.40
CA TYR A 33 -5.58 -17.49 22.26
C TYR A 33 -4.96 -17.51 20.88
N TYR A 34 -3.67 -17.84 20.81
CA TYR A 34 -2.91 -18.01 19.57
C TYR A 34 -2.24 -19.38 19.59
N HIS A 35 -1.99 -19.97 18.41
CA HIS A 35 -1.20 -21.20 18.37
C HIS A 35 0.26 -20.93 18.70
N ILE A 36 0.83 -21.82 19.51
CA ILE A 36 2.25 -21.76 19.91
C ILE A 36 3.17 -21.85 18.67
N LYS A 37 2.78 -22.62 17.65
CA LYS A 37 3.55 -22.74 16.39
C LYS A 37 3.65 -21.38 15.68
N ASP A 38 2.54 -20.67 15.55
CA ASP A 38 2.48 -19.35 14.90
C ASP A 38 3.31 -18.32 15.69
N ILE A 39 3.28 -18.35 17.02
CA ILE A 39 4.10 -17.47 17.86
C ILE A 39 5.60 -17.79 17.73
N LYS A 40 5.97 -19.08 17.65
CA LYS A 40 7.37 -19.47 17.40
C LYS A 40 7.84 -18.99 16.03
N PHE A 41 6.99 -19.09 15.01
CA PHE A 41 7.28 -18.57 13.68
C PHE A 41 7.54 -17.05 13.72
N LEU A 42 6.70 -16.29 14.43
CA LEU A 42 6.89 -14.85 14.61
C LEU A 42 8.22 -14.48 15.27
N MET A 43 8.79 -15.33 16.13
CA MET A 43 10.05 -15.01 16.82
C MET A 43 11.25 -14.91 15.89
N HIS A 44 11.22 -15.58 14.75
CA HIS A 44 12.30 -15.58 13.76
C HIS A 44 12.14 -14.49 12.68
N GLU A 45 11.11 -13.66 12.80
CA GLU A 45 10.77 -12.69 11.78
C GLU A 45 11.74 -11.49 11.71
N PRO A 46 12.33 -11.15 10.54
CA PRO A 46 13.25 -10.02 10.40
C PRO A 46 12.65 -8.66 10.75
N LEU A 47 11.33 -8.48 10.62
CA LEU A 47 10.63 -7.24 11.01
C LEU A 47 10.83 -6.90 12.49
N LEU A 48 11.02 -7.89 13.36
CA LEU A 48 11.29 -7.65 14.77
C LEU A 48 12.57 -6.85 14.98
N LYS A 49 13.62 -7.17 14.21
CA LYS A 49 14.88 -6.43 14.25
C LYS A 49 14.65 -4.97 13.82
N LYS A 50 13.85 -4.76 12.77
CA LYS A 50 13.47 -3.42 12.30
C LYS A 50 12.64 -2.63 13.30
N PHE A 51 11.72 -3.27 14.02
CA PHE A 51 10.98 -2.60 15.10
C PHE A 51 11.89 -2.19 16.26
N ARG A 52 12.88 -3.02 16.62
CA ARG A 52 13.89 -2.66 17.62
C ARG A 52 14.75 -1.49 17.17
N GLU A 53 15.24 -1.51 15.93
CA GLU A 53 15.98 -0.40 15.30
C GLU A 53 15.15 0.89 15.33
N MET A 54 13.88 0.82 14.94
CA MET A 54 12.95 1.96 14.96
C MET A 54 12.77 2.51 16.38
N LYS A 55 12.65 1.65 17.39
CA LYS A 55 12.52 2.07 18.80
C LYS A 55 13.78 2.77 19.31
N ILE A 56 14.96 2.28 18.92
CA ILE A 56 16.24 2.93 19.25
C ILE A 56 16.32 4.30 18.59
N PHE A 57 15.95 4.40 17.30
CA PHE A 57 15.87 5.64 16.56
C PHE A 57 14.93 6.65 17.24
N LEU A 58 13.68 6.25 17.54
CA LEU A 58 12.70 7.12 18.21
C LEU A 58 13.19 7.62 19.57
N ARG A 59 13.87 6.77 20.35
CA ARG A 59 14.46 7.18 21.64
C ARG A 59 15.57 8.20 21.47
N ARG A 60 16.47 8.00 20.50
CA ARG A 60 17.56 8.95 20.18
C ARG A 60 17.02 10.27 19.65
N HIS A 61 16.05 10.20 18.73
CA HIS A 61 15.37 11.37 18.18
C HIS A 61 14.67 12.18 19.27
N LYS A 62 13.88 11.52 20.14
CA LYS A 62 13.23 12.18 21.28
C LYS A 62 14.25 12.85 22.21
N LYS A 63 15.39 12.20 22.48
CA LYS A 63 16.47 12.79 23.30
C LYS A 63 17.07 14.04 22.66
N ALA A 64 17.33 14.02 21.34
CA ALA A 64 17.83 15.18 20.61
C ALA A 64 16.81 16.33 20.60
N MET A 65 15.52 16.02 20.41
CA MET A 65 14.44 17.01 20.44
C MET A 65 14.27 17.66 21.83
N ILE A 66 14.32 16.88 22.91
CA ILE A 66 14.26 17.41 24.28
C ILE A 66 15.45 18.35 24.57
N LYS A 67 16.64 17.99 24.06
CA LYS A 67 17.84 18.82 24.16
C LYS A 67 17.87 20.03 23.21
N ARG A 68 16.85 20.20 22.37
CA ARG A 68 16.75 21.24 21.32
C ARG A 68 17.90 21.19 20.30
N GLU A 69 18.53 20.02 20.13
CA GLU A 69 19.56 19.77 19.11
C GLU A 69 18.90 19.44 17.75
N PHE A 70 18.28 20.42 17.09
CA PHE A 70 17.48 20.22 15.87
C PHE A 70 18.29 19.72 14.66
N THR A 71 19.52 20.20 14.51
CA THR A 71 20.42 19.78 13.42
C THR A 71 20.73 18.29 13.49
N LYS A 72 21.01 17.80 14.70
CA LYS A 72 21.26 16.39 14.97
C LYS A 72 20.01 15.54 14.83
N ALA A 73 18.84 16.05 15.24
CA ALA A 73 17.56 15.37 15.01
C ALA A 73 17.32 15.15 13.50
N LYS A 74 17.52 16.19 12.69
CA LYS A 74 17.40 16.12 11.22
C LYS A 74 18.42 15.17 10.58
N LEU A 75 19.66 15.15 11.09
CA LEU A 75 20.68 14.20 10.64
C LEU A 75 20.29 12.75 10.96
N LEU A 76 19.75 12.51 12.16
CA LEU A 76 19.27 11.19 12.57
C LEU A 76 18.09 10.74 11.70
N GLU A 77 17.17 11.64 11.36
CA GLU A 77 16.05 11.33 10.46
C GLU A 77 16.52 10.90 9.06
N ARG A 78 17.58 11.51 8.53
CA ARG A 78 18.12 11.17 7.21
C ARG A 78 18.94 9.87 7.22
N SER A 79 19.78 9.69 8.23
CA SER A 79 20.76 8.59 8.26
C SER A 79 20.25 7.32 8.95
N MET A 80 19.50 7.45 10.05
CA MET A 80 19.19 6.34 10.96
C MET A 80 17.72 5.90 10.93
N LYS A 81 16.83 6.61 10.23
CA LYS A 81 15.42 6.23 10.11
C LYS A 81 15.30 4.91 9.33
N PRO A 82 14.94 3.79 9.99
CA PRO A 82 14.86 2.51 9.30
C PRO A 82 13.60 2.47 8.42
N ARG A 83 13.78 2.17 7.13
CA ARG A 83 12.66 1.88 6.23
C ARG A 83 12.24 0.42 6.41
N ILE A 84 10.96 0.20 6.67
CA ILE A 84 10.38 -1.14 6.77
C ILE A 84 9.85 -1.49 5.39
N SER A 85 10.49 -2.42 4.69
CA SER A 85 9.94 -3.03 3.48
C SER A 85 9.03 -4.20 3.87
N LEU A 86 7.87 -4.28 3.23
CA LEU A 86 6.91 -5.39 3.39
C LEU A 86 6.94 -6.34 2.18
N ASP A 87 7.89 -6.15 1.27
CA ASP A 87 7.92 -6.84 -0.03
C ASP A 87 8.10 -8.36 0.13
N HIS A 88 8.95 -8.77 1.07
CA HIS A 88 9.16 -10.19 1.39
C HIS A 88 7.91 -10.86 1.95
N LEU A 89 7.09 -10.14 2.72
CA LEU A 89 5.86 -10.68 3.31
C LEU A 89 4.81 -10.96 2.25
N VAL A 90 4.69 -10.07 1.25
CA VAL A 90 3.75 -10.26 0.15
C VAL A 90 4.12 -11.52 -0.63
N LYS A 91 5.41 -11.70 -0.96
CA LYS A 91 5.90 -12.88 -1.69
C LYS A 91 5.77 -14.19 -0.89
N GLU A 92 5.96 -14.13 0.42
CA GLU A 92 5.80 -15.29 1.30
C GLU A 92 4.32 -15.69 1.45
N ARG A 93 3.41 -14.70 1.54
CA ARG A 93 1.97 -14.94 1.70
C ARG A 93 1.29 -15.38 0.41
N TYR A 94 1.76 -14.85 -0.72
CA TYR A 94 1.20 -15.12 -2.05
C TYR A 94 2.28 -15.68 -2.98
N PRO A 95 2.51 -17.01 -2.97
CA PRO A 95 3.51 -17.63 -3.83
C PRO A 95 3.18 -17.51 -5.32
N SER A 96 1.89 -17.51 -5.66
CA SER A 96 1.38 -17.32 -7.02
C SER A 96 0.69 -15.97 -7.17
N PHE A 97 0.81 -15.38 -8.37
CA PHE A 97 0.10 -14.16 -8.73
C PHE A 97 -1.43 -14.35 -8.66
N VAL A 98 -1.94 -15.51 -9.05
CA VAL A 98 -3.38 -15.79 -9.01
C VAL A 98 -3.92 -15.78 -7.58
N ASP A 99 -3.12 -16.25 -6.60
CA ASP A 99 -3.51 -16.22 -5.19
C ASP A 99 -3.58 -14.78 -4.66
N ALA A 100 -2.66 -13.91 -5.10
CA ALA A 100 -2.71 -12.49 -4.79
C ALA A 100 -3.95 -11.80 -5.38
N VAL A 101 -4.37 -12.18 -6.60
CA VAL A 101 -5.56 -11.63 -7.26
C VAL A 101 -6.85 -12.10 -6.59
N ARG A 102 -6.91 -13.34 -6.07
CA ARG A 102 -8.10 -13.85 -5.35
C ARG A 102 -8.41 -13.05 -4.08
N ASP A 103 -7.37 -12.59 -3.40
CA ASP A 103 -7.49 -11.81 -2.16
C ASP A 103 -7.59 -10.29 -2.43
N LEU A 104 -7.76 -9.84 -3.67
CA LEU A 104 -7.66 -8.43 -4.07
C LEU A 104 -8.90 -7.58 -3.69
N ASP A 105 -10.06 -8.20 -3.47
CA ASP A 105 -11.34 -7.54 -3.18
C ASP A 105 -11.29 -6.61 -1.95
N ASP A 106 -10.78 -7.14 -0.83
CA ASP A 106 -10.62 -6.44 0.45
C ASP A 106 -9.58 -5.29 0.36
N PRO A 107 -8.34 -5.52 -0.14
CA PRO A 107 -7.35 -4.48 -0.38
C PRO A 107 -7.90 -3.29 -1.18
N LEU A 108 -8.59 -3.56 -2.30
CA LEU A 108 -9.13 -2.51 -3.16
C LEU A 108 -10.17 -1.69 -2.41
N SER A 109 -11.15 -2.36 -1.80
CA SER A 109 -12.23 -1.69 -1.06
C SER A 109 -11.68 -0.78 0.06
N MET A 110 -10.64 -1.21 0.78
CA MET A 110 -9.97 -0.37 1.78
C MET A 110 -9.21 0.80 1.16
N ILE A 111 -8.47 0.60 0.07
CA ILE A 111 -7.75 1.68 -0.60
C ILE A 111 -8.72 2.75 -1.09
N PHE A 112 -9.85 2.37 -1.70
CA PHE A 112 -10.89 3.32 -2.13
C PHE A 112 -11.53 4.07 -0.96
N LEU A 113 -11.71 3.40 0.18
CA LEU A 113 -12.20 4.06 1.39
C LEU A 113 -11.20 5.11 1.90
N PHE A 114 -9.94 4.74 2.07
CA PHE A 114 -8.89 5.64 2.56
C PHE A 114 -8.54 6.76 1.58
N ALA A 115 -8.74 6.56 0.28
CA ALA A 115 -8.60 7.60 -0.74
C ALA A 115 -9.63 8.73 -0.57
N LEU A 116 -10.82 8.43 -0.02
CA LEU A 116 -11.88 9.41 0.22
C LEU A 116 -11.85 10.04 1.61
N LEU A 117 -11.22 9.37 2.59
CA LEU A 117 -11.16 9.88 3.96
C LEU A 117 -10.32 11.17 4.05
N PRO A 118 -10.77 12.18 4.83
CA PRO A 118 -9.99 13.39 5.06
C PRO A 118 -8.62 13.09 5.68
N SER A 119 -7.58 13.79 5.22
CA SER A 119 -6.18 13.64 5.64
C SER A 119 -5.88 13.95 7.11
N GLN A 120 -6.88 14.40 7.89
CA GLN A 120 -6.76 14.67 9.34
C GLN A 120 -7.72 13.83 10.20
N THR A 121 -8.33 12.81 9.60
CA THR A 121 -9.29 11.93 10.27
C THR A 121 -8.71 11.26 11.52
N CYS A 122 -7.41 10.95 11.53
CA CYS A 122 -6.69 10.37 12.67
C CYS A 122 -5.24 10.85 12.69
N ARG A 123 -4.62 10.86 13.89
CA ARG A 123 -3.21 11.24 14.07
C ARG A 123 -2.25 10.35 13.26
N GLU A 124 -2.66 9.10 13.02
CA GLU A 124 -1.94 8.11 12.23
C GLU A 124 -2.24 8.15 10.72
N HIS A 125 -3.29 8.87 10.30
CA HIS A 125 -3.64 9.06 8.90
C HIS A 125 -2.92 10.32 8.39
N GLU A 126 -1.73 10.12 7.82
CA GLU A 126 -0.99 11.21 7.18
C GLU A 126 -1.55 11.48 5.78
N ALA A 127 -1.55 12.75 5.34
CA ALA A 127 -1.98 13.13 4.00
C ALA A 127 -1.28 12.33 2.88
N LYS A 128 -0.03 11.92 3.14
CA LYS A 128 0.73 11.05 2.24
C LYS A 128 0.01 9.73 1.97
N ILE A 129 -0.57 9.09 2.98
CA ILE A 129 -1.26 7.80 2.84
C ILE A 129 -2.47 7.95 1.93
N SER A 130 -3.25 9.03 2.09
CA SER A 130 -4.42 9.29 1.25
C SER A 130 -4.02 9.52 -0.21
N ILE A 131 -2.96 10.28 -0.45
CA ILE A 131 -2.40 10.52 -1.79
C ILE A 131 -1.94 9.21 -2.43
N ASP A 132 -1.19 8.39 -1.68
CA ASP A 132 -0.71 7.09 -2.15
C ASP A 132 -1.91 6.16 -2.49
N CYS A 133 -2.96 6.16 -1.67
CA CYS A 133 -4.18 5.38 -1.94
C CYS A 133 -4.94 5.89 -3.17
N GLN A 134 -5.04 7.22 -3.35
CA GLN A 134 -5.63 7.82 -4.54
C GLN A 134 -4.85 7.42 -5.79
N ALA A 135 -3.52 7.49 -5.78
CA ALA A 135 -2.68 7.05 -6.88
C ALA A 135 -2.90 5.57 -7.22
N LEU A 136 -2.80 4.67 -6.24
CA LEU A 136 -3.02 3.22 -6.45
C LEU A 136 -4.42 2.90 -6.98
N SER A 137 -5.44 3.62 -6.49
CA SER A 137 -6.82 3.45 -6.95
C SER A 137 -7.00 3.89 -8.40
N ARG A 138 -6.37 5.00 -8.80
CA ARG A 138 -6.37 5.52 -10.18
C ARG A 138 -5.64 4.58 -11.12
N GLU A 139 -4.46 4.10 -10.73
CA GLU A 139 -3.68 3.11 -11.48
C GLU A 139 -4.52 1.85 -11.77
N PHE A 140 -5.18 1.30 -10.75
CA PHE A 140 -6.00 0.12 -10.92
C PHE A 140 -7.21 0.36 -11.83
N GLN A 141 -7.93 1.47 -11.63
CA GLN A 141 -9.07 1.84 -12.49
C GLN A 141 -8.64 2.06 -13.94
N HIS A 142 -7.50 2.73 -14.15
CA HIS A 142 -6.93 2.93 -15.47
C HIS A 142 -6.62 1.59 -16.15
N TRP A 143 -5.98 0.67 -15.44
CA TRP A 143 -5.75 -0.68 -15.96
C TRP A 143 -7.05 -1.39 -16.35
N VAL A 144 -8.11 -1.32 -15.53
CA VAL A 144 -9.42 -1.93 -15.84
C VAL A 144 -10.01 -1.37 -17.13
N ILE A 145 -9.85 -0.06 -17.37
CA ILE A 145 -10.30 0.62 -18.60
C ILE A 145 -9.51 0.12 -19.80
N GLN A 146 -8.18 0.10 -19.72
CA GLN A 146 -7.31 -0.34 -20.84
C GLN A 146 -7.53 -1.81 -21.18
N ALA A 147 -7.62 -2.67 -20.16
CA ALA A 147 -7.87 -4.10 -20.33
C ALA A 147 -9.33 -4.43 -20.73
N LYS A 148 -10.24 -3.45 -20.69
CA LYS A 148 -11.69 -3.63 -20.93
C LYS A 148 -12.27 -4.82 -20.14
N SER A 149 -11.83 -4.94 -18.89
CA SER A 149 -12.05 -6.14 -18.07
C SER A 149 -13.29 -6.07 -17.16
N LEU A 150 -13.97 -4.92 -17.13
CA LEU A 150 -15.20 -4.73 -16.35
C LEU A 150 -16.32 -5.67 -16.84
N ARG A 151 -17.08 -6.24 -15.90
CA ARG A 151 -18.14 -7.22 -16.17
C ARG A 151 -19.49 -6.81 -15.60
N LYS A 152 -19.54 -6.44 -14.32
CA LYS A 152 -20.79 -6.05 -13.65
C LYS A 152 -20.59 -4.79 -12.83
N VAL A 153 -21.66 -4.01 -12.71
CA VAL A 153 -21.71 -2.80 -11.90
C VAL A 153 -23.03 -2.82 -11.14
N PHE A 154 -22.98 -2.52 -9.85
CA PHE A 154 -24.16 -2.42 -9.00
C PHE A 154 -24.08 -1.18 -8.11
N VAL A 155 -25.06 -0.29 -8.23
CA VAL A 155 -25.14 0.93 -7.42
C VAL A 155 -25.98 0.64 -6.18
N SER A 156 -25.42 0.92 -5.02
CA SER A 156 -26.08 0.75 -3.72
C SER A 156 -26.11 2.05 -2.93
N VAL A 157 -26.79 2.02 -1.78
CA VAL A 157 -26.76 3.13 -0.80
C VAL A 157 -25.33 3.37 -0.25
N LYS A 158 -24.50 2.32 -0.14
CA LYS A 158 -23.14 2.42 0.41
C LYS A 158 -22.13 3.01 -0.58
N GLY A 159 -22.38 2.85 -1.87
CA GLY A 159 -21.43 3.14 -2.94
C GLY A 159 -21.70 2.32 -4.18
N VAL A 160 -20.74 2.31 -5.09
CA VAL A 160 -20.80 1.55 -6.35
C VAL A 160 -19.90 0.33 -6.25
N TYR A 161 -20.50 -0.84 -6.44
CA TYR A 161 -19.79 -2.10 -6.57
C TYR A 161 -19.39 -2.30 -8.04
N TYR A 162 -18.12 -2.58 -8.26
CA TYR A 162 -17.58 -2.95 -9.57
C TYR A 162 -17.06 -4.37 -9.52
N GLN A 163 -17.29 -5.13 -10.58
CA GLN A 163 -16.73 -6.46 -10.77
C GLN A 163 -15.95 -6.49 -12.09
N ALA A 164 -14.66 -6.82 -12.03
CA ALA A 164 -13.81 -6.99 -13.19
C ALA A 164 -13.13 -8.36 -13.20
N ARG A 165 -12.88 -8.88 -14.40
CA ARG A 165 -12.24 -10.19 -14.58
C ARG A 165 -10.74 -10.02 -14.76
N VAL A 166 -9.96 -10.47 -13.79
CA VAL A 166 -8.50 -10.36 -13.74
C VAL A 166 -7.93 -11.78 -13.70
N TYR A 167 -7.14 -12.17 -14.71
CA TYR A 167 -6.52 -13.50 -14.76
C TYR A 167 -7.51 -14.68 -14.56
N GLY A 168 -8.73 -14.53 -15.09
CA GLY A 168 -9.78 -15.54 -14.94
C GLY A 168 -10.45 -15.59 -13.58
N GLN A 169 -10.04 -14.76 -12.61
CA GLN A 169 -10.73 -14.54 -11.34
C GLN A 169 -11.62 -13.30 -11.45
N ASP A 170 -12.78 -13.35 -10.83
CA ASP A 170 -13.68 -12.20 -10.75
C ASP A 170 -13.39 -11.44 -9.46
N VAL A 171 -12.92 -10.20 -9.60
CA VAL A 171 -12.57 -9.31 -8.49
C VAL A 171 -13.69 -8.30 -8.31
N THR A 172 -14.25 -8.22 -7.10
CA THR A 172 -15.34 -7.30 -6.75
C THR A 172 -14.89 -6.33 -5.67
N TRP A 173 -14.98 -5.03 -5.95
CA TRP A 173 -14.62 -4.00 -4.97
C TRP A 173 -15.69 -2.90 -4.87
N LEU A 174 -15.73 -2.25 -3.71
CA LEU A 174 -16.64 -1.17 -3.41
C LEU A 174 -15.93 0.19 -3.51
N VAL A 175 -16.51 1.10 -4.29
CA VAL A 175 -16.13 2.52 -4.31
C VAL A 175 -17.21 3.30 -3.54
N PRO A 176 -16.89 3.87 -2.37
CA PRO A 176 -17.85 4.66 -1.60
C PRO A 176 -18.29 5.92 -2.35
N HIS A 177 -19.53 6.36 -2.11
CA HIS A 177 -19.99 7.66 -2.61
C HIS A 177 -19.15 8.80 -2.02
N LYS A 178 -18.85 9.82 -2.82
CA LYS A 178 -18.01 10.98 -2.44
C LYS A 178 -18.75 11.96 -1.50
N PHE A 179 -19.18 11.49 -0.35
CA PHE A 179 -19.82 12.30 0.68
C PHE A 179 -18.83 12.68 1.79
N LYS A 180 -19.13 13.76 2.50
CA LYS A 180 -18.40 14.11 3.73
C LYS A 180 -18.69 13.04 4.78
N GLN A 181 -17.70 12.21 5.06
CA GLN A 181 -17.82 11.15 6.06
C GLN A 181 -17.53 11.72 7.46
N THR A 182 -18.37 11.37 8.43
CA THR A 182 -18.08 11.62 9.84
C THR A 182 -17.34 10.42 10.41
N THR A 183 -16.18 10.65 10.99
CA THR A 183 -15.35 9.59 11.55
C THR A 183 -15.89 9.14 12.91
N PRO A 184 -16.33 7.89 13.06
CA PRO A 184 -16.73 7.37 14.37
C PRO A 184 -15.51 7.21 15.28
N LYS A 185 -15.67 7.52 16.57
CA LYS A 185 -14.60 7.42 17.57
C LYS A 185 -14.32 5.97 18.02
N ASP A 186 -15.23 5.05 17.72
CA ASP A 186 -15.16 3.66 18.17
C ASP A 186 -14.26 2.77 17.29
N VAL A 187 -13.77 3.31 16.17
CA VAL A 187 -12.95 2.56 15.21
C VAL A 187 -11.46 2.76 15.49
N ASP A 188 -10.72 1.67 15.64
CA ASP A 188 -9.26 1.70 15.79
C ASP A 188 -8.56 1.84 14.43
N PHE A 189 -8.40 3.09 13.99
CA PHE A 189 -7.70 3.42 12.73
C PHE A 189 -6.23 2.99 12.72
N ARG A 190 -5.60 2.80 13.88
CA ARG A 190 -4.21 2.35 13.94
C ARG A 190 -4.05 0.93 13.40
N VAL A 191 -5.02 0.07 13.71
CA VAL A 191 -5.11 -1.28 13.16
C VAL A 191 -5.35 -1.20 11.65
N MET A 192 -6.32 -0.39 11.22
CA MET A 192 -6.64 -0.22 9.81
C MET A 192 -5.46 0.30 8.98
N VAL A 193 -4.69 1.27 9.49
CA VAL A 193 -3.48 1.79 8.80
C VAL A 193 -2.41 0.70 8.67
N THR A 194 -2.31 -0.22 9.64
CA THR A 194 -1.37 -1.35 9.52
C THR A 194 -1.79 -2.30 8.39
N PHE A 195 -3.08 -2.59 8.29
CA PHE A 195 -3.63 -3.36 7.17
C PHE A 195 -3.41 -2.64 5.84
N LEU A 196 -3.71 -1.35 5.78
CA LEU A 196 -3.53 -0.52 4.60
C LEU A 196 -2.07 -0.49 4.11
N GLN A 197 -1.08 -0.44 5.00
CA GLN A 197 0.33 -0.53 4.62
C GLN A 197 0.67 -1.82 3.86
N PHE A 198 0.12 -2.94 4.32
CA PHE A 198 0.30 -4.24 3.65
C PHE A 198 -0.47 -4.26 2.32
N TYR A 199 -1.73 -3.84 2.31
CA TYR A 199 -2.57 -3.82 1.12
C TYR A 199 -2.06 -2.88 0.03
N ALA A 200 -1.57 -1.69 0.38
CA ALA A 200 -0.93 -0.79 -0.57
C ALA A 200 0.30 -1.42 -1.23
N THR A 201 1.09 -2.18 -0.45
CA THR A 201 2.26 -2.90 -0.99
C THR A 201 1.81 -4.02 -1.94
N LEU A 202 0.78 -4.79 -1.56
CA LEU A 202 0.19 -5.85 -2.40
C LEU A 202 -0.35 -5.30 -3.71
N VAL A 203 -1.19 -4.26 -3.66
CA VAL A 203 -1.79 -3.64 -4.86
C VAL A 203 -0.71 -3.03 -5.75
N ARG A 204 0.36 -2.45 -5.19
CA ARG A 204 1.49 -1.97 -5.98
C ARG A 204 2.19 -3.10 -6.76
N PHE A 205 2.39 -4.26 -6.16
CA PHE A 205 2.93 -5.43 -6.87
C PHE A 205 1.98 -5.92 -7.97
N ILE A 206 0.68 -5.92 -7.68
CA ILE A 206 -0.34 -6.34 -8.64
C ILE A 206 -0.39 -5.37 -9.82
N ASN A 207 -0.54 -4.08 -9.57
CA ASN A 207 -0.54 -3.05 -10.61
C ASN A 207 0.73 -3.11 -11.46
N TYR A 208 1.91 -3.27 -10.85
CA TYR A 208 3.16 -3.43 -11.60
C TYR A 208 3.09 -4.58 -12.61
N LYS A 209 2.65 -5.77 -12.17
CA LYS A 209 2.52 -6.94 -13.03
C LYS A 209 1.45 -6.72 -14.12
N LEU A 210 0.28 -6.22 -13.74
CA LEU A 210 -0.83 -5.92 -14.63
C LEU A 210 -0.46 -4.92 -15.75
N TYR A 211 0.31 -3.87 -15.43
CA TYR A 211 0.81 -2.91 -16.41
C TYR A 211 1.89 -3.53 -17.30
N TYR A 212 2.81 -4.28 -16.71
CA TYR A 212 3.86 -4.99 -17.44
C TYR A 212 3.26 -5.94 -18.50
N ASP A 213 2.20 -6.67 -18.16
CA ASP A 213 1.53 -7.60 -19.07
C ASP A 213 0.78 -6.90 -20.22
N LEU A 214 0.40 -5.62 -20.04
CA LEU A 214 -0.16 -4.77 -21.10
C LEU A 214 0.93 -4.04 -21.90
N GLY A 215 2.21 -4.19 -21.57
CA GLY A 215 3.30 -3.45 -22.21
C GLY A 215 3.36 -1.96 -21.83
N LEU A 216 2.70 -1.56 -20.74
CA LEU A 216 2.67 -0.16 -20.28
C LEU A 216 3.76 0.10 -19.24
N ARG A 217 4.26 1.35 -19.23
CA ARG A 217 5.22 1.79 -18.20
C ARG A 217 4.56 1.88 -16.82
N TYR A 218 5.26 1.40 -15.79
CA TYR A 218 4.85 1.53 -14.39
C TYR A 218 5.95 2.21 -13.56
N PRO A 219 5.62 3.19 -12.69
CA PRO A 219 4.31 3.82 -12.50
C PRO A 219 3.90 4.70 -13.70
N PRO A 220 2.59 4.87 -13.96
CA PRO A 220 2.11 5.70 -15.07
C PRO A 220 2.43 7.18 -14.85
N VAL A 221 2.74 7.89 -15.94
CA VAL A 221 3.01 9.34 -15.91
C VAL A 221 1.68 10.10 -15.93
N LEU A 222 1.54 11.07 -15.02
CA LEU A 222 0.38 11.95 -14.94
C LEU A 222 0.65 13.28 -15.66
N GLU A 223 -0.29 13.73 -16.46
CA GLU A 223 -0.32 15.10 -16.98
C GLU A 223 -0.77 16.07 -15.88
N GLU A 224 0.17 16.84 -15.33
CA GLU A 224 -0.13 17.80 -14.26
C GLU A 224 -1.21 18.81 -14.64
N HIS A 225 -1.25 19.25 -15.91
CA HIS A 225 -2.24 20.22 -16.37
C HIS A 225 -3.66 19.65 -16.28
N ARG A 226 -3.87 18.46 -16.87
CA ARG A 226 -5.18 17.78 -16.85
C ARG A 226 -5.56 17.30 -15.46
N ASP A 227 -4.58 16.95 -14.62
CA ASP A 227 -4.84 16.58 -13.24
C ASP A 227 -5.37 17.78 -12.42
N ARG A 228 -4.79 18.97 -12.63
CA ARG A 228 -5.27 20.22 -12.02
C ARG A 228 -6.67 20.62 -12.50
N GLU A 229 -7.02 20.29 -13.74
CA GLU A 229 -8.36 20.47 -14.30
C GLU A 229 -9.38 19.44 -13.78
N GLY A 230 -8.95 18.46 -12.98
CA GLY A 230 -9.82 17.45 -12.39
C GLY A 230 -10.16 16.30 -13.34
N ALA A 231 -9.39 16.11 -14.41
CA ALA A 231 -9.64 15.05 -15.40
C ALA A 231 -9.42 13.62 -14.85
N TYR A 232 -8.88 13.48 -13.64
CA TYR A 232 -8.75 12.24 -12.85
C TYR A 232 -8.19 11.05 -13.65
N LEU A 233 -9.04 10.23 -14.28
CA LEU A 233 -8.59 9.08 -15.07
C LEU A 233 -8.02 9.47 -16.45
N SER A 234 -8.53 10.56 -17.05
CA SER A 234 -8.08 11.04 -18.37
C SER A 234 -6.76 11.82 -18.32
N ALA A 235 -6.23 12.05 -17.12
CA ALA A 235 -4.93 12.69 -16.91
C ALA A 235 -3.75 11.71 -16.98
N ILE A 236 -4.02 10.40 -17.06
CA ILE A 236 -2.95 9.39 -17.17
C ILE A 236 -2.51 9.30 -18.63
N LYS A 237 -1.21 9.51 -18.88
CA LYS A 237 -0.61 9.28 -20.20
C LYS A 237 -0.41 7.80 -20.44
N LEU A 238 -0.75 7.38 -21.65
CA LEU A 238 -0.41 6.05 -22.17
C LEU A 238 0.98 6.11 -22.77
N GLU A 239 1.99 5.81 -21.96
CA GLU A 239 3.33 5.53 -22.45
C GLU A 239 3.49 4.02 -22.55
N GLU A 240 3.61 3.53 -23.79
CA GLU A 240 4.09 2.18 -24.04
C GLU A 240 5.54 2.07 -23.57
N LYS A 241 5.89 0.91 -23.02
CA LYS A 241 7.28 0.66 -22.63
C LYS A 241 8.12 0.64 -23.90
N ARG A 242 8.93 1.69 -24.14
CA ARG A 242 10.04 1.62 -25.11
C ARG A 242 10.81 0.35 -24.80
N GLY A 243 10.96 -0.54 -25.78
CA GLY A 243 11.71 -1.77 -25.63
C GLY A 243 13.09 -1.45 -25.06
N ASP A 244 13.57 -2.25 -24.11
CA ASP A 244 14.93 -2.15 -23.57
C ASP A 244 15.96 -2.58 -24.64
N GLY A 245 16.02 -1.87 -25.79
CA GLY A 245 16.82 -2.27 -26.95
C GLY A 245 16.98 -1.27 -28.11
N GLU A 246 16.57 0.00 -28.00
CA GLU A 246 16.87 1.04 -29.00
C GLU A 246 17.11 2.39 -28.29
N GLN A 247 18.28 2.51 -27.66
CA GLN A 247 18.88 3.80 -27.25
C GLN A 247 20.40 3.65 -27.34
N GLU A 248 20.90 3.59 -28.58
CA GLU A 248 22.25 3.95 -29.01
C GLU A 248 22.10 4.14 -30.53
N GLU A 249 22.67 5.22 -31.08
CA GLU A 249 22.44 5.79 -32.44
C GLU A 249 21.23 6.74 -32.53
N ASP A 250 21.37 7.95 -31.96
CA ASP A 250 20.80 9.21 -32.51
C ASP A 250 21.38 10.43 -31.76
N GLU A 251 22.67 10.39 -31.41
CA GLU A 251 23.43 11.55 -30.90
C GLU A 251 24.83 11.56 -31.53
N GLU A 252 24.93 11.56 -32.87
CA GLU A 252 26.19 11.89 -33.58
C GLU A 252 25.94 12.14 -35.09
N GLU A 253 25.16 13.17 -35.44
CA GLU A 253 25.23 13.80 -36.78
C GLU A 253 24.47 15.14 -36.74
N ASP A 254 25.03 16.14 -36.06
CA ASP A 254 24.66 17.55 -36.27
C ASP A 254 25.79 18.41 -35.70
N GLY A 255 26.87 18.56 -36.46
CA GLY A 255 28.03 19.30 -35.99
C GLY A 255 29.20 19.41 -36.96
N GLU A 256 28.96 19.61 -38.25
CA GLU A 256 29.97 20.21 -39.15
C GLU A 256 29.29 20.63 -40.46
N ASP A 257 28.82 21.88 -40.53
CA ASP A 257 28.76 22.63 -41.79
C ASP A 257 28.54 24.12 -41.53
N GLY A 258 29.57 24.92 -41.86
CA GLY A 258 29.40 26.29 -42.32
C GLY A 258 29.84 27.40 -41.36
N GLU A 259 31.08 27.86 -41.50
CA GLU A 259 31.38 29.29 -41.53
C GLU A 259 32.54 29.55 -42.52
N MET A 260 32.21 30.30 -43.57
CA MET A 260 33.15 31.03 -44.44
C MET A 260 33.62 32.30 -43.74
#